data_AF-A0A382QJ70-F1
#
_entry.id   AF-A0A382QJ70-F1
#
_cell.length_a   1.000
_cell.length_b   1.000
_cell.length_c   1.000
_cell.angle_alpha   90.00
_cell.angle_beta   90.00
_cell.angle_gamma   90.00
#
_symmetry.space_group_name_H-M   'P 1'
#
loop_
_entity.id
_entity.type
_entity.pdbx_description
1 polymer ?
#
loop_
_entity_poly.entity_id
_entity_poly.type
_entity_poly.pdbx_seq_one_letter_code
_entity_poly.pdbx_strand_id
1 'polypeptide(L)' 'MSTATNPPRDRARPRTFSATDRDFGMLEAIAHYHGISKSAMITGLIRKEFWRAFPNGTEAVPLDAGAKVTE' A
#
# COMPACT_ATOMS: atom_id res chain seq x y z
N MET A 1 3.09 -14.11 -37.54
CA MET A 1 3.53 -13.03 -36.62
C MET A 1 2.65 -13.10 -35.39
N SER A 2 3.17 -13.65 -34.28
CA SER A 2 2.39 -13.80 -33.05
C SER A 2 2.47 -12.49 -32.25
N THR A 3 1.34 -11.81 -32.08
CA THR A 3 1.23 -10.61 -31.27
C THR A 3 1.26 -11.01 -29.79
N ALA A 4 2.41 -10.83 -29.14
CA ALA A 4 2.52 -10.98 -27.70
C ALA A 4 1.60 -9.97 -26.99
N THR A 5 0.51 -10.45 -26.41
CA THR A 5 -0.36 -9.67 -25.55
C THR A 5 0.39 -9.42 -24.24
N ASN A 6 0.88 -8.19 -24.03
CA ASN A 6 1.42 -7.80 -22.73
C ASN A 6 0.36 -8.07 -21.64
N PRO A 7 0.75 -8.65 -20.49
CA PRO A 7 -0.20 -8.88 -19.40
C PRO A 7 -0.84 -7.54 -18.99
N PRO A 8 -2.13 -7.54 -18.61
CA PRO A 8 -2.82 -6.33 -18.20
C PRO A 8 -2.07 -5.69 -17.05
N ARG A 9 -1.59 -4.46 -17.25
CA ARG A 9 -0.92 -3.70 -16.19
C ARG A 9 -1.93 -3.47 -15.07
N ASP A 10 -1.60 -3.92 -13.87
CA ASP A 10 -2.41 -3.67 -12.69
C ASP A 10 -2.39 -2.16 -12.39
N ARG A 11 -3.41 -1.46 -12.92
CA ARG A 11 -3.50 -0.01 -12.84
C ARG A 11 -3.90 0.33 -11.42
N ALA A 12 -3.06 1.12 -10.74
CA ALA A 12 -3.35 1.54 -9.37
C ALA A 12 -4.75 2.17 -9.28
N ARG A 13 -5.65 1.49 -8.56
CA ARG A 13 -7.00 2.01 -8.27
C ARG A 13 -6.90 3.05 -7.14
N PRO A 14 -7.59 4.20 -7.26
CA PRO A 14 -7.70 5.15 -6.16
C PRO A 14 -8.32 4.45 -4.95
N ARG A 15 -7.67 4.59 -3.80
CA ARG A 15 -8.14 4.09 -2.51
C ARG A 15 -8.14 5.28 -1.55
N THR A 16 -9.22 5.43 -0.80
CA THR A 16 -9.35 6.47 0.21
C THR A 16 -8.92 5.93 1.57
N PHE A 17 -8.26 6.76 2.37
CA PHE A 17 -7.97 6.50 3.77
C PHE A 17 -8.47 7.69 4.58
N SER A 18 -8.97 7.41 5.77
CA SER A 18 -9.35 8.47 6.72
C SER A 18 -8.13 8.84 7.54
N ALA A 19 -7.97 10.12 7.83
CA ALA A 19 -6.88 10.65 8.63
C ALA A 19 -7.39 11.87 9.41
N THR A 20 -6.82 12.13 10.59
CA THR A 20 -7.03 13.41 11.25
C THR A 20 -6.24 14.51 10.53
N ASP A 21 -6.58 15.79 10.77
CA ASP A 21 -5.82 16.92 10.22
C ASP A 21 -4.35 16.88 10.66
N ARG A 22 -4.10 16.40 11.89
CA ARG A 22 -2.74 16.22 12.41
C ARG A 22 -1.97 15.18 11.60
N ASP A 23 -2.57 14.01 11.36
CA ASP A 23 -1.93 12.92 10.61
C ASP A 23 -1.66 13.35 9.15
N PHE A 24 -2.60 14.09 8.55
CA PHE A 24 -2.43 14.64 7.22
C PHE A 24 -1.28 15.65 7.17
N GLY A 25 -1.19 16.55 8.15
CA GLY A 25 -0.08 17.51 8.27
C GLY A 25 1.28 16.83 8.47
N MET A 26 1.33 15.76 9.27
CA MET A 26 2.53 14.95 9.42
C MET A 26 2.95 14.30 8.10
N LEU A 27 2.02 13.71 7.35
CA LEU A 27 2.27 13.12 6.04
C LEU A 27 2.81 14.16 5.04
N GLU A 28 2.27 15.37 5.06
CA GLU A 28 2.72 16.45 4.20
C GLU A 28 4.17 16.87 4.52
N ALA A 29 4.49 17.04 5.79
CA ALA A 29 5.84 17.40 6.23
C ALA A 29 6.89 16.38 5.79
N ILE A 30 6.63 15.08 6.01
CA ILE A 30 7.57 14.03 5.62
C ILE A 30 7.67 13.87 4.10
N ALA A 31 6.56 14.00 3.37
CA ALA A 31 6.55 13.91 1.91
C ALA A 31 7.38 15.04 1.30
N HIS A 32 7.21 16.26 1.83
CA HIS A 32 8.00 17.43 1.44
C HIS A 32 9.49 17.23 1.75
N TYR A 33 9.84 16.77 2.96
CA TYR A 33 11.23 16.52 3.35
C TYR A 33 11.94 15.53 2.42
N HIS A 34 11.26 14.47 1.99
CA HIS A 34 11.82 13.45 1.11
C HIS A 34 11.67 13.76 -0.39
N GLY A 35 10.98 14.85 -0.77
CA GLY A 35 10.77 15.23 -2.16
C GLY A 35 9.92 14.25 -2.97
N ILE A 36 8.99 13.53 -2.33
CA ILE A 36 8.09 12.57 -3.00
C ILE A 36 6.62 12.90 -2.76
N SER A 37 5.72 12.36 -3.58
CA SER A 37 4.29 12.61 -3.41
C SER A 37 3.76 11.99 -2.12
N LYS A 38 2.70 12.59 -1.54
CA LYS A 38 1.99 12.05 -0.36
C LYS A 38 1.56 10.58 -0.58
N SER A 39 1.03 10.25 -1.76
CA SER A 39 0.64 8.88 -2.11
C SER A 39 1.82 7.92 -2.16
N ALA A 40 2.95 8.34 -2.72
CA ALA A 40 4.17 7.52 -2.75
C ALA A 40 4.72 7.31 -1.34
N MET A 41 4.70 8.36 -0.52
CA MET A 41 5.15 8.33 0.87
C MET A 41 4.34 7.35 1.71
N ILE A 42 3.01 7.51 1.76
CA ILE A 42 2.16 6.63 2.59
C ILE A 42 2.25 5.17 2.13
N THR A 43 2.31 4.93 0.82
CA THR A 43 2.48 3.58 0.27
C THR A 43 3.83 2.98 0.67
N GLY A 44 4.90 3.77 0.64
CA GLY A 44 6.23 3.36 1.07
C GLY A 44 6.29 3.03 2.55
N LEU A 45 5.68 3.86 3.40
CA LEU A 45 5.57 3.62 4.84
C LEU A 45 4.82 2.33 5.15
N ILE A 46 3.65 2.12 4.52
CA ILE A 46 2.87 0.88 4.68
C ILE A 46 3.70 -0.34 4.26
N ARG A 47 4.37 -0.29 3.11
CA ARG A 47 5.20 -1.41 2.63
C ARG A 47 6.37 -1.70 3.57
N LYS A 48 7.05 -0.66 4.06
CA LYS A 48 8.16 -0.79 5.01
C LYS A 48 7.68 -1.43 6.30
N GLU A 49 6.54 -0.97 6.84
CA GLU A 49 5.98 -1.50 8.07
C GLU A 49 5.50 -2.94 7.91
N PHE A 50 4.83 -3.23 6.79
CA PHE A 50 4.37 -4.57 6.47
C PHE A 50 5.52 -5.58 6.47
N TRP A 51 6.62 -5.30 5.77
CA TRP A 51 7.76 -6.23 5.73
C TRP A 51 8.55 -6.29 7.03
N ARG A 52 8.49 -5.22 7.86
CA ARG A 52 9.04 -5.24 9.22
C ARG A 52 8.25 -6.20 10.12
N ALA A 53 6.92 -6.15 10.04
CA ALA A 53 6.04 -6.98 10.85
C ALA A 53 5.93 -8.43 10.33
N PHE A 54 5.92 -8.60 9.01
CA PHE A 54 5.68 -9.87 8.32
C PHE A 54 6.83 -10.18 7.34
N PRO A 55 8.06 -10.45 7.83
CA PRO A 55 9.23 -10.66 6.97
C PRO A 55 9.08 -11.85 6.02
N ASN A 56 8.27 -12.84 6.39
CA ASN A 56 7.99 -14.04 5.59
C ASN A 56 6.59 -13.99 4.92
N GLY A 57 5.95 -12.82 4.88
CA GLY A 57 4.58 -12.67 4.39
C GLY A 57 3.51 -13.01 5.43
N THR A 58 2.26 -13.10 4.99
CA THR A 58 1.07 -13.20 5.86
C THR A 58 0.51 -14.60 6.00
N GLU A 59 1.20 -15.63 5.51
CA GLU A 59 0.69 -17.02 5.53
C GLU A 59 0.40 -17.53 6.95
N ALA A 60 1.14 -17.04 7.95
CA ALA A 60 0.97 -17.39 9.36
C ALA A 60 -0.01 -16.48 10.12
N VAL A 61 -0.57 -15.44 9.49
CA VAL A 61 -1.50 -14.52 10.15
C VAL A 61 -2.89 -15.14 10.13
N PRO A 62 -3.45 -15.53 11.31
CA PRO A 62 -4.81 -16.03 11.35
C PRO A 62 -5.73 -14.92 10.85
N LEU A 63 -6.63 -15.29 9.94
CA LEU A 63 -7.68 -14.39 9.46
C LEU A 63 -8.52 -13.92 10.65
N ASP A 64 -8.86 -12.64 10.65
CA ASP A 64 -9.84 -12.14 11.61
C ASP A 64 -11.16 -12.90 11.47
N ALA A 65 -11.85 -13.09 12.59
CA ALA A 65 -13.12 -13.82 12.63
C ALA A 65 -14.11 -13.23 11.60
N GLY A 66 -14.44 -14.02 10.57
CA GLY A 66 -15.39 -13.63 9.53
C GLY A 66 -14.76 -13.11 8.22
N ALA A 67 -13.44 -12.98 8.12
CA ALA A 67 -12.78 -12.66 6.86
C ALA A 67 -12.87 -13.86 5.89
N LYS A 68 -13.38 -13.63 4.68
CA LYS A 68 -13.43 -14.63 3.61
C LYS A 68 -12.30 -14.39 2.62
N VAL A 69 -11.51 -15.43 2.34
CA VAL A 69 -10.57 -15.41 1.22
C VAL A 69 -11.37 -15.73 -0.04
N THR A 70 -11.57 -14.74 -0.90
CA THR A 70 -12.02 -14.99 -2.28
C THR A 70 -10.77 -15.19 -3.13
N GLU A 71 -10.65 -16.39 -3.68
CA GLU A 71 -9.66 -16.77 -4.70
C GLU A 71 -9.98 -16.10 -6.05
#